data_AF-A0AAE5K7F0-F1
#
_entry.id   AF-A0AAE5K7F0-F1
#
_cell.length_a   1.000
_cell.length_b   1.000
_cell.length_c   1.000
_cell.angle_alpha   90.00
_cell.angle_beta   90.00
_cell.angle_gamma   90.00
#
_symmetry.space_group_name_H-M   'P 1'
#
loop_
_entity.id
_entity.type
_entity.pdbx_description
1 polymer ?
#
loop_
_entity_poly.entity_id
_entity_poly.type
_entity_poly.pdbx_seq_one_letter_code
_entity_poly.pdbx_strand_id
1 'polypeptide(L)' 'MKWFTPNDIVSAYLAGEMTRYQVRQNRNTARRRGYPEREKCFDDALKIIDELRKAEAEKE' A
#
# COMPACT_ATOMS: atom_id res chain seq x y z
N MET A 1 -2.56 11.08 -11.86
CA MET A 1 -1.94 10.34 -10.75
C MET A 1 -2.47 8.92 -10.85
N LYS A 2 -1.67 7.85 -10.87
CA LYS A 2 -2.18 6.50 -11.21
C LYS A 2 -2.93 5.81 -10.05
N TRP A 3 -2.76 6.28 -8.81
CA TRP A 3 -3.26 5.62 -7.60
C TRP A 3 -3.90 6.66 -6.68
N PHE A 4 -5.23 6.64 -6.58
CA PHE A 4 -5.99 7.63 -5.79
C PHE A 4 -6.67 7.00 -4.56
N THR A 5 -6.83 5.68 -4.55
CA THR A 5 -7.46 4.95 -3.44
C THR A 5 -6.55 3.86 -2.88
N PRO A 6 -6.75 3.42 -1.62
CA PRO A 6 -6.04 2.29 -1.05
C PRO A 6 -6.27 1.00 -1.85
N ASN A 7 -7.47 0.82 -2.40
CA ASN A 7 -7.81 -0.37 -3.18
C ASN A 7 -7.02 -0.43 -4.49
N ASP A 8 -6.81 0.68 -5.20
CA ASP A 8 -6.00 0.67 -6.42
C ASP A 8 -4.56 0.22 -6.11
N ILE A 9 -4.02 0.67 -4.96
CA ILE A 9 -2.67 0.30 -4.47
C ILE A 9 -2.61 -1.19 -4.13
N VAL A 10 -3.65 -1.73 -3.49
CA VAL A 10 -3.75 -3.17 -3.17
C VAL A 10 -3.90 -4.00 -4.43
N SER A 11 -4.74 -3.60 -5.38
CA SER A 11 -4.89 -4.28 -6.67
C SER A 11 -3.59 -4.30 -7.46
N ALA A 12 -2.82 -3.21 -7.46
CA ALA A 12 -1.50 -3.16 -8.07
C ALA A 12 -0.48 -4.08 -7.38
N TYR A 13 -0.58 -4.21 -6.06
CA TYR A 13 0.23 -5.15 -5.29
C TYR A 13 -0.10 -6.60 -5.66
N LEU A 14 -1.39 -6.94 -5.71
CA LEU A 14 -1.86 -8.27 -6.11
C LEU A 14 -1.54 -8.61 -7.58
N ALA A 15 -1.57 -7.61 -8.47
CA ALA A 15 -1.17 -7.75 -9.87
C ALA A 15 0.35 -7.87 -10.06
N GLY A 16 1.16 -7.66 -9.01
CA GLY A 16 2.62 -7.64 -9.10
C GLY A 16 3.21 -6.39 -9.75
N GLU A 17 2.39 -5.38 -10.07
CA GLU A 17 2.86 -4.07 -10.59
C GLU A 17 3.61 -3.27 -9.52
N MET A 18 3.35 -3.55 -8.24
CA MET A 18 3.95 -2.83 -7.13
C MET A 18 4.31 -3.77 -5.98
N THR A 19 5.46 -3.53 -5.37
CA THR A 19 5.92 -4.26 -4.18
C THR A 19 5.54 -3.52 -2.90
N ARG A 20 5.39 -4.25 -1.79
CA ARG A 20 5.21 -3.68 -0.44
C ARG A 20 6.26 -2.60 -0.11
N TYR A 21 7.50 -2.80 -0.55
CA TYR A 21 8.57 -1.82 -0.37
C TYR A 21 8.26 -0.49 -1.06
N GLN A 22 7.77 -0.53 -2.30
CA GLN A 22 7.38 0.66 -3.05
C GLN A 22 6.19 1.39 -2.39
N VAL A 23 5.18 0.66 -1.89
CA VAL A 23 4.06 1.26 -1.12
C VAL A 23 4.59 2.04 0.08
N ARG A 24 5.53 1.45 0.84
CA ARG A 24 6.15 2.11 2.00
C ARG A 24 6.99 3.32 1.61
N GLN A 25 7.74 3.26 0.51
CA GLN A 25 8.48 4.42 -0.01
C GLN A 25 7.54 5.56 -0.42
N ASN A 26 6.42 5.23 -1.07
CA ASN A 26 5.41 6.21 -1.44
C ASN A 26 4.76 6.87 -0.21
N ARG A 27 4.45 6.08 0.84
CA ARG A 27 4.00 6.61 2.14
C ARG A 27 5.02 7.61 2.72
N ASN A 28 6.29 7.21 2.81
CA ASN A 28 7.34 8.06 3.37
C ASN A 28 7.53 9.35 2.55
N THR A 29 7.40 9.26 1.23
CA THR A 29 7.48 10.40 0.33
C THR A 29 6.28 11.34 0.54
N ALA A 30 5.07 10.79 0.68
CA ALA A 30 3.88 11.58 0.99
C ALA A 30 4.01 12.30 2.34
N ARG A 31 4.52 11.62 3.36
CA ARG A 31 4.81 12.20 4.68
C ARG A 31 5.83 13.34 4.61
N ARG A 32 6.96 13.12 3.92
CA ARG A 32 8.01 14.15 3.73
C ARG A 32 7.52 15.38 2.97
N ARG A 33 6.57 15.20 2.05
CA ARG A 33 5.99 16.29 1.25
C ARG A 33 4.80 16.98 1.91
N GLY A 34 4.35 16.49 3.07
CA GLY A 34 3.19 17.06 3.78
C GLY A 34 1.86 16.77 3.09
N TYR A 35 1.69 15.60 2.49
CA TYR A 35 0.41 15.16 1.92
C TYR A 35 -0.30 14.16 2.86
N PRO A 36 -1.03 14.62 3.89
CA PRO A 36 -1.62 13.75 4.90
C PRO A 36 -2.65 12.77 4.34
N GLU A 37 -3.46 13.19 3.36
CA GLU A 37 -4.45 12.31 2.71
C GLU A 37 -3.78 11.17 1.95
N ARG A 38 -2.66 11.46 1.28
CA ARG A 38 -1.89 10.44 0.56
C ARG A 38 -1.17 9.52 1.53
N GLU A 39 -0.60 10.06 2.60
CA GLU A 39 -0.01 9.23 3.66
C GLU A 39 -1.03 8.23 4.18
N LYS A 40 -2.24 8.68 4.50
CA LYS A 40 -3.33 7.82 4.97
C LYS A 40 -3.73 6.76 3.93
N CYS A 41 -3.82 7.14 2.65
CA CYS A 41 -4.08 6.19 1.56
C CYS A 41 -3.04 5.05 1.50
N PHE A 42 -1.75 5.37 1.60
CA PHE A 42 -0.70 4.35 1.57
C PHE A 42 -0.61 3.56 2.88
N ASP A 43 -0.96 4.16 4.02
CA ASP A 43 -1.00 3.49 5.32
C ASP A 43 -2.13 2.45 5.38
N ASP A 44 -3.33 2.82 4.91
CA ASP A 44 -4.47 1.92 4.86
C ASP A 44 -4.23 0.78 3.86
N ALA A 45 -3.61 1.06 2.70
CA ALA A 45 -3.21 0.03 1.76
C ALA A 45 -2.18 -0.95 2.34
N LEU A 46 -1.21 -0.45 3.14
CA LEU A 46 -0.23 -1.31 3.80
C LEU A 46 -0.87 -2.26 4.81
N LYS A 47 -1.87 -1.79 5.58
CA LYS A 47 -2.61 -2.66 6.52
C LYS A 47 -3.29 -3.81 5.80
N ILE A 48 -3.99 -3.51 4.69
CA ILE A 48 -4.66 -4.54 3.88
C ILE A 48 -3.63 -5.55 3.33
N ILE A 49 -2.50 -5.07 2.81
CA ILE A 49 -1.44 -5.94 2.30
C ILE A 49 -0.86 -6.84 3.41
N ASP A 50 -0.63 -6.29 4.60
CA ASP A 50 -0.09 -7.05 5.72
C ASP A 50 -1.10 -8.11 6.23
N GLU A 51 -2.40 -7.80 6.24
CA GLU A 51 -3.47 -8.78 6.52
C GLU A 51 -3.53 -9.89 5.47
N LEU A 52 -3.46 -9.54 4.18
CA LEU A 52 -3.44 -10.53 3.08
C LEU A 52 -2.25 -11.47 3.20
N ARG A 53 -1.06 -10.94 3.48
CA ARG A 53 0.15 -11.75 3.68
C ARG A 53 0.04 -12.67 4.89
N LYS A 54 -0.58 -12.19 5.97
CA LYS A 54 -0.82 -13.01 7.17
C LYS A 54 -1.80 -14.14 6.87
N ALA A 55 -2.88 -13.85 6.14
CA ALA A 55 -3.85 -14.84 5.72
C ALA A 55 -3.28 -15.88 4.74
N GLU A 56 -2.32 -15.50 3.88
CA GLU A 56 -1.58 -16.44 3.05
C GLU A 56 -0.61 -17.29 3.87
N ALA A 57 0.12 -16.70 4.82
CA ALA A 57 1.06 -17.43 5.68
C ALA A 57 0.40 -18.41 6.65
N GLU A 58 -0.86 -18.16 7.05
CA GLU A 58 -1.64 -19.10 7.88
C GLU A 58 -2.28 -20.24 7.08
N LYS A 59 -2.25 -20.18 5.74
CA LYS A 59 -2.76 -21.25 4.86
C LYS A 59 -1.69 -22.30 4.49
N GLU A 60 -0.43 -22.04 4.82
CA GLU A 60 0.72 -22.93 4.62
C GLU A 60 1.07 -23.66 5.93
#